data_AF-A0A1U9JX70-F1
#
_entry.id   AF-A0A1U9JX70-F1
#
_cell.length_a   1.000
_cell.length_b   1.000
_cell.length_c   1.000
_cell.angle_alpha   90.00
_cell.angle_beta   90.00
_cell.angle_gamma   90.00
#
_symmetry.space_group_name_H-M   'P 1'
#
loop_
_entity.id
_entity.type
_entity.pdbx_description
1 polymer ?
#
loop_
_entity_poly.entity_id
_entity_poly.type
_entity_poly.pdbx_seq_one_letter_code
_entity_poly.pdbx_strand_id
1 'polypeptide(L)'
;MSQAKFAQERHVLKLAQPLLKKLYGEFEVDPSQSDRPDAAIWVCRPRKQVESTGRAFSVGIEITTVDKEEPLAYINGAHALTHSEIESSIDIVIPKTYVYDGALKKQNKYEEYAEGNTFKEIILVCFSQVLRVSDPFFKQCVAGWSAYLLTKASFPFEKVVFVDTKEGTAVQVYDARRPVWQPPTAECATQMVRGVTDFYHFVAPIQR
;
A
#
# COMPACT_ATOMS: atom_id res chain seq x y z
N MET A 1 -15.71 0.02 -12.50
CA MET A 1 -14.24 -0.04 -12.36
C MET A 1 -13.62 -0.36 -13.72
N SER A 2 -12.46 0.21 -14.09
CA SER A 2 -11.76 -0.18 -15.33
C SER A 2 -11.04 -1.52 -15.13
N GLN A 3 -10.90 -2.33 -16.19
CA GLN A 3 -10.19 -3.62 -16.12
C GLN A 3 -8.73 -3.45 -15.64
N ALA A 4 -8.08 -2.36 -16.05
CA ALA A 4 -6.70 -2.05 -15.64
C ALA A 4 -6.59 -1.79 -14.12
N LYS A 5 -7.52 -1.03 -13.55
CA LYS A 5 -7.56 -0.77 -12.10
C LYS A 5 -7.75 -2.07 -11.31
N PHE A 6 -8.73 -2.89 -11.71
CA PHE A 6 -8.98 -4.18 -11.07
C PHE A 6 -7.75 -5.11 -11.13
N ALA A 7 -7.09 -5.19 -12.29
CA ALA A 7 -5.89 -6.01 -12.45
C ALA A 7 -4.73 -5.53 -11.55
N GLN A 8 -4.55 -4.22 -11.40
CA GLN A 8 -3.55 -3.65 -10.50
C GLN A 8 -3.85 -3.99 -9.04
N GLU A 9 -5.11 -3.85 -8.60
CA GLU A 9 -5.53 -4.20 -7.24
C GLU A 9 -5.31 -5.68 -6.93
N ARG A 10 -5.62 -6.58 -7.88
CA ARG A 10 -5.34 -8.01 -7.74
C ARG A 10 -3.86 -8.31 -7.70
N HIS A 11 -3.05 -7.59 -8.47
CA HIS A 11 -1.60 -7.72 -8.42
C HIS A 11 -1.04 -7.28 -7.06
N VAL A 12 -1.46 -6.13 -6.55
CA VAL A 12 -1.07 -5.61 -5.22
C VAL A 12 -1.48 -6.57 -4.12
N LEU A 13 -2.72 -7.09 -4.16
CA LEU A 13 -3.19 -8.09 -3.19
C LEU A 13 -2.32 -9.34 -3.23
N LYS A 14 -1.96 -9.84 -4.43
CA LYS A 14 -1.07 -10.99 -4.59
C LYS A 14 0.29 -10.76 -3.92
N LEU A 15 0.87 -9.58 -4.07
CA LEU A 15 2.13 -9.20 -3.42
C LEU A 15 1.99 -9.11 -1.89
N ALA A 16 0.82 -8.70 -1.37
CA ALA A 16 0.56 -8.65 0.06
C ALA A 16 0.32 -10.03 0.70
N GLN A 17 -0.04 -11.06 -0.08
CA GLN A 17 -0.44 -12.38 0.45
C GLN A 17 0.55 -13.01 1.44
N PRO A 18 1.88 -13.00 1.21
CA PRO A 18 2.83 -13.58 2.16
C PRO A 18 2.75 -12.93 3.55
N LEU A 19 2.61 -11.60 3.60
CA LEU A 19 2.44 -10.88 4.85
C LEU A 19 1.06 -11.15 5.46
N LEU A 20 -0.01 -11.10 4.67
CA LEU A 20 -1.37 -11.38 5.16
C LEU A 20 -1.47 -12.79 5.75
N LYS A 21 -0.78 -13.78 5.16
CA LYS A 21 -0.72 -15.15 5.67
C LYS A 21 0.06 -15.25 6.99
N LYS A 22 1.11 -14.43 7.13
CA LYS A 22 1.81 -14.26 8.42
C LYS A 22 0.94 -13.61 9.48
N LEU A 23 0.14 -12.61 9.11
CA LEU A 23 -0.74 -11.88 10.02
C LEU A 23 -1.94 -12.72 10.45
N TYR A 24 -2.67 -13.30 9.50
CA TYR A 24 -3.98 -13.92 9.74
C TYR A 24 -3.94 -15.44 9.84
N GLY A 25 -3.08 -16.12 9.08
CA GLY A 25 -3.10 -17.57 8.89
C GLY A 25 -3.41 -17.96 7.45
N GLU A 26 -3.83 -19.21 7.21
CA GLU A 26 -4.26 -19.60 5.86
C GLU A 26 -5.59 -18.93 5.52
N PHE A 27 -5.70 -18.45 4.28
CA PHE A 27 -6.88 -17.79 3.77
C PHE A 27 -7.07 -18.05 2.28
N GLU A 28 -8.28 -17.78 1.80
CA GLU A 28 -8.64 -17.76 0.39
C GLU A 28 -9.09 -16.35 0.01
N VAL A 29 -8.81 -15.91 -1.22
CA VAL A 29 -9.34 -14.64 -1.72
C VAL A 29 -10.77 -14.87 -2.17
N ASP A 30 -11.71 -14.03 -1.72
CA ASP A 30 -13.10 -14.08 -2.16
C ASP A 30 -13.20 -13.53 -3.60
N PRO A 31 -13.55 -14.37 -4.60
CA PRO A 31 -13.68 -13.93 -5.98
C PRO A 31 -14.96 -13.12 -6.23
N SER A 32 -15.95 -13.21 -5.34
CA SER A 32 -17.22 -12.49 -5.47
C SER A 32 -17.11 -11.03 -5.01
N GLN A 33 -16.15 -10.72 -4.15
CA GLN A 33 -15.88 -9.37 -3.69
C GLN A 33 -15.11 -8.57 -4.75
N SER A 34 -15.70 -7.50 -5.27
CA SER A 34 -15.14 -6.76 -6.43
C SER A 34 -15.06 -5.23 -6.31
N ASP A 35 -15.58 -4.60 -5.25
CA ASP A 35 -15.62 -3.11 -5.19
C ASP A 35 -15.85 -2.52 -3.78
N ARG A 36 -16.56 -3.18 -2.86
CA ARG A 36 -16.89 -2.61 -1.53
C ARG A 36 -16.67 -3.58 -0.36
N PRO A 37 -15.43 -3.72 0.15
CA PRO A 37 -14.19 -3.07 -0.31
C PRO A 37 -13.62 -3.72 -1.59
N ASP A 38 -12.51 -3.21 -2.12
CA ASP A 38 -11.91 -3.65 -3.40
C ASP A 38 -11.66 -5.17 -3.46
N ALA A 39 -11.34 -5.80 -2.33
CA ALA A 39 -11.22 -7.24 -2.19
C ALA A 39 -11.63 -7.72 -0.80
N ALA A 40 -11.85 -9.02 -0.65
CA ALA A 40 -11.97 -9.66 0.65
C ALA A 40 -11.18 -10.98 0.68
N ILE A 41 -10.79 -11.38 1.88
CA ILE A 41 -10.22 -12.71 2.13
C ILE A 41 -11.05 -13.45 3.17
N TRP A 42 -11.18 -14.76 2.99
CA TRP A 42 -11.77 -15.69 3.93
C TRP A 42 -10.67 -16.43 4.69
N VAL A 43 -10.50 -16.13 5.98
CA VAL A 43 -9.47 -16.73 6.83
C VAL A 43 -9.99 -18.08 7.34
N CYS A 44 -9.66 -19.15 6.63
CA CYS A 44 -10.16 -20.50 6.92
C CYS A 44 -9.42 -21.20 8.07
N ARG A 45 -8.15 -20.83 8.33
CA ARG A 45 -7.36 -21.34 9.47
C ARG A 45 -6.66 -20.20 10.18
N PRO A 46 -7.37 -19.47 11.05
CA PRO A 46 -6.79 -18.31 11.71
C PRO A 46 -5.73 -18.71 12.72
N ARG A 47 -4.73 -17.83 12.88
CA ARG A 47 -3.76 -17.95 13.97
C ARG A 47 -4.45 -17.70 15.31
N LYS A 48 -4.08 -18.48 16.34
CA LYS A 48 -4.63 -18.34 17.70
C LYS A 48 -4.46 -16.92 18.27
N GLN A 49 -3.40 -16.21 17.90
CA GLN A 49 -3.15 -14.83 18.33
C GLN A 49 -4.14 -13.80 17.73
N VAL A 50 -4.82 -14.18 16.64
CA VAL A 50 -5.74 -13.32 15.88
C VAL A 50 -7.18 -13.70 16.19
N GLU A 51 -7.46 -15.00 16.28
CA GLU A 51 -8.76 -15.55 16.66
C GLU A 51 -8.55 -16.80 17.52
N SER A 52 -8.86 -16.68 18.81
CA SER A 52 -8.60 -17.73 19.81
C SER A 52 -9.55 -18.91 19.69
N THR A 53 -10.76 -18.69 19.17
CA THR A 53 -11.78 -19.74 18.97
C THR A 53 -11.50 -20.60 17.75
N GLY A 54 -10.58 -20.20 16.88
CA GLY A 54 -10.30 -20.87 15.61
C GLY A 54 -11.40 -20.72 14.56
N ARG A 55 -12.44 -19.93 14.82
CA ARG A 55 -13.54 -19.70 13.88
C ARG A 55 -13.06 -18.92 12.66
N ALA A 56 -13.45 -19.37 11.48
CA ALA A 56 -13.18 -18.66 10.24
C ALA A 56 -13.93 -17.32 10.18
N PHE A 57 -13.38 -16.36 9.46
CA PHE A 57 -13.95 -15.02 9.32
C PHE A 57 -13.47 -14.32 8.04
N SER A 58 -14.22 -13.30 7.62
CA SER A 58 -13.88 -12.46 6.48
C SER A 58 -13.12 -11.21 6.90
N VAL A 59 -12.13 -10.82 6.10
CA VAL A 59 -11.43 -9.53 6.20
C VAL A 59 -11.67 -8.73 4.92
N GLY A 60 -12.18 -7.52 5.06
CA GLY A 60 -12.32 -6.56 3.97
C GLY A 60 -11.00 -5.85 3.68
N ILE A 61 -10.69 -5.60 2.41
CA ILE A 61 -9.42 -5.02 1.97
C ILE A 61 -9.69 -3.87 1.00
N GLU A 62 -9.45 -2.63 1.47
CA GLU A 62 -9.34 -1.45 0.62
C GLU A 62 -7.91 -1.38 0.05
N ILE A 63 -7.76 -1.05 -1.23
CA ILE A 63 -6.47 -0.94 -1.90
C ILE A 63 -6.29 0.47 -2.47
N THR A 64 -5.16 1.11 -2.19
CA THR A 64 -4.89 2.47 -2.68
C THR A 64 -3.42 2.69 -3.00
N THR A 65 -3.14 3.52 -4.01
CA THR A 65 -1.80 4.06 -4.20
C THR A 65 -1.54 5.21 -3.21
N VAL A 66 -0.31 5.31 -2.71
CA VAL A 66 0.17 6.49 -1.98
C VAL A 66 0.93 7.47 -2.88
N ASP A 67 1.22 7.04 -4.12
CA ASP A 67 1.93 7.88 -5.08
C ASP A 67 1.04 9.02 -5.57
N LYS A 68 1.64 10.19 -5.79
CA LYS A 68 0.95 11.34 -6.37
C LYS A 68 0.68 11.10 -7.86
N GLU A 69 -0.40 11.68 -8.37
CA GLU A 69 -0.84 11.50 -9.77
C GLU A 69 0.23 11.92 -10.79
N GLU A 70 0.92 13.04 -10.54
CA GLU A 70 1.97 13.56 -11.42
C GLU A 70 3.12 12.54 -11.61
N PRO A 71 3.80 12.06 -10.55
CA PRO A 71 4.76 10.95 -10.68
C PRO A 71 4.23 9.71 -11.38
N LEU A 72 2.98 9.31 -11.12
CA LEU A 72 2.38 8.13 -11.76
C LEU A 72 2.15 8.35 -13.27
N ALA A 73 1.78 9.56 -13.69
CA ALA A 73 1.57 9.87 -15.10
C ALA A 73 2.87 9.78 -15.91
N TYR A 74 4.00 10.14 -15.30
CA TYR A 74 5.32 9.93 -15.90
C TYR A 74 5.71 8.45 -15.96
N ILE A 75 5.52 7.70 -14.87
CA ILE A 75 5.85 6.26 -14.81
C ILE A 75 5.02 5.47 -15.83
N ASN A 76 3.75 5.82 -15.99
CA ASN A 76 2.83 5.14 -16.91
C ASN A 76 2.95 5.61 -18.37
N GLY A 77 3.87 6.53 -18.69
CA GLY A 77 4.06 7.06 -20.04
C GLY A 77 2.90 7.90 -20.57
N ALA A 78 2.03 8.40 -19.68
CA ALA A 78 0.89 9.23 -20.04
C ALA A 78 1.28 10.71 -20.29
N HIS A 79 2.47 11.11 -19.82
CA HIS A 79 3.10 12.37 -20.21
C HIS A 79 4.08 12.13 -21.36
N ALA A 80 3.86 12.81 -22.48
CA ALA A 80 4.83 12.87 -23.57
C ALA A 80 6.03 13.70 -23.10
N LEU A 81 7.15 13.03 -22.80
CA LEU A 81 8.39 13.68 -22.39
C LEU A 81 8.98 14.46 -23.57
N THR A 82 9.32 15.72 -23.35
CA THR A 82 10.23 16.48 -24.21
C THR A 82 11.66 15.97 -24.02
N HIS A 83 12.55 16.14 -25.01
CA HIS A 83 13.94 15.67 -24.93
C HIS A 83 14.69 16.19 -23.68
N SER A 84 14.34 17.38 -23.16
CA SER A 84 14.89 17.92 -21.91
C SER A 84 14.43 17.19 -20.65
N GLU A 85 13.23 16.61 -20.66
CA GLU A 85 12.67 15.87 -19.51
C GLU A 85 13.16 14.42 -19.47
N ILE A 86 13.65 13.89 -20.59
CA ILE A 86 14.34 12.59 -20.65
C ILE A 86 15.72 12.67 -20.00
N GLU A 87 16.37 13.84 -20.04
CA GLU A 87 17.68 14.08 -19.42
C GLU A 87 17.58 14.47 -17.93
N SER A 88 16.48 15.09 -17.50
CA SER A 88 16.24 15.40 -16.08
C SER A 88 15.42 14.30 -15.40
N SER A 89 16.06 13.51 -14.53
CA SER A 89 15.34 12.66 -13.59
C SER A 89 14.31 13.48 -12.81
N ILE A 90 13.04 13.07 -12.83
CA ILE A 90 12.01 13.72 -12.00
C ILE A 90 12.29 13.36 -10.56
N ASP A 91 12.71 14.35 -9.79
CA ASP A 91 12.94 14.16 -8.36
C ASP A 91 11.60 14.17 -7.63
N ILE A 92 11.20 13.02 -7.10
CA ILE A 92 9.96 12.86 -6.36
C ILE A 92 10.26 13.12 -4.89
N VAL A 93 9.60 14.15 -4.35
CA VAL A 93 9.69 14.53 -2.95
C VAL A 93 8.88 13.54 -2.10
N ILE A 94 9.55 12.73 -1.28
CA ILE A 94 8.94 11.78 -0.33
C ILE A 94 9.02 12.36 1.10
N PRO A 95 7.95 12.98 1.62
CA PRO A 95 7.91 13.44 3.00
C PRO A 95 7.79 12.26 3.98
N LYS A 96 8.12 12.48 5.25
CA LYS A 96 7.89 11.49 6.32
C LYS A 96 6.41 11.08 6.48
N THR A 97 5.49 11.93 6.02
CA THR A 97 4.04 11.72 6.04
C THR A 97 3.53 10.92 4.84
N TYR A 98 4.38 10.50 3.90
CA TYR A 98 3.94 9.99 2.59
C TYR A 98 2.88 8.88 2.66
N VAL A 99 3.14 7.82 3.44
CA VAL A 99 2.18 6.71 3.59
C VAL A 99 0.97 7.13 4.42
N TYR A 100 1.17 7.96 5.45
CA TYR A 100 0.06 8.55 6.24
C TYR A 100 -0.89 9.36 5.37
N ASP A 101 -0.38 10.28 4.55
CA ASP A 101 -1.18 11.16 3.69
C ASP A 101 -1.98 10.37 2.66
N GLY A 102 -1.38 9.31 2.09
CA GLY A 102 -2.09 8.42 1.17
C GLY A 102 -3.16 7.57 1.87
N ALA A 103 -2.89 7.08 3.07
CA ALA A 103 -3.86 6.31 3.86
C ALA A 103 -5.05 7.17 4.33
N LEU A 104 -4.78 8.40 4.79
CA LEU A 104 -5.78 9.30 5.34
C LEU A 104 -6.89 9.64 4.33
N LYS A 105 -6.55 9.71 3.03
CA LYS A 105 -7.52 9.92 1.93
C LYS A 105 -8.62 8.86 1.88
N LYS A 106 -8.37 7.67 2.44
CA LYS A 106 -9.30 6.54 2.45
C LYS A 106 -10.06 6.38 3.75
N GLN A 107 -9.83 7.23 4.76
CA GLN A 107 -10.45 7.05 6.08
C GLN A 107 -11.99 6.93 6.01
N ASN A 108 -12.65 7.74 5.17
CA ASN A 108 -14.11 7.80 5.06
C ASN A 108 -14.69 6.51 4.44
N LYS A 109 -13.87 5.70 3.73
CA LYS A 109 -14.31 4.43 3.17
C LYS A 109 -14.60 3.38 4.22
N TYR A 110 -14.00 3.50 5.41
CA TYR A 110 -14.24 2.54 6.48
C TYR A 110 -15.72 2.49 6.88
N GLU A 111 -16.36 3.65 7.04
CA GLU A 111 -17.78 3.72 7.43
C GLU A 111 -18.68 3.05 6.38
N GLU A 112 -18.40 3.30 5.09
CA GLU A 112 -19.12 2.65 3.98
C GLU A 112 -19.05 1.12 4.02
N TYR A 113 -17.99 0.54 4.61
CA TYR A 113 -17.75 -0.91 4.64
C TYR A 113 -18.14 -1.55 5.97
N ALA A 114 -18.15 -0.78 7.05
CA ALA A 114 -18.55 -1.24 8.38
C ALA A 114 -20.07 -1.44 8.47
N GLU A 115 -20.84 -0.74 7.63
CA GLU A 115 -22.29 -0.92 7.50
C GLU A 115 -22.62 -2.37 7.10
N GLY A 116 -23.20 -3.13 8.03
CA GLY A 116 -23.67 -4.50 7.80
C GLY A 116 -22.85 -5.61 8.49
N ASN A 117 -21.79 -5.28 9.25
CA ASN A 117 -21.01 -6.25 10.05
C ASN A 117 -20.55 -7.51 9.26
N THR A 118 -20.32 -7.35 7.95
CA THR A 118 -19.97 -8.48 7.06
C THR A 118 -18.53 -8.93 7.26
N PHE A 119 -17.65 -7.98 7.60
CA PHE A 119 -16.24 -8.22 7.83
C PHE A 119 -15.94 -8.13 9.32
N LYS A 120 -15.07 -9.03 9.79
CA LYS A 120 -14.57 -8.97 11.15
C LYS A 120 -13.51 -7.88 11.34
N GLU A 121 -12.73 -7.64 10.30
CA GLU A 121 -11.76 -6.54 10.21
C GLU A 121 -11.79 -5.97 8.79
N ILE A 122 -11.52 -4.68 8.65
CA ILE A 122 -11.37 -3.96 7.39
C ILE A 122 -9.99 -3.31 7.40
N ILE A 123 -9.10 -3.79 6.53
CA ILE A 123 -7.72 -3.28 6.45
C ILE A 123 -7.51 -2.43 5.20
N LEU A 124 -6.49 -1.58 5.26
CA LEU A 124 -6.03 -0.82 4.12
C LEU A 124 -4.71 -1.40 3.61
N VAL A 125 -4.64 -1.67 2.32
CA VAL A 125 -3.41 -2.02 1.60
C VAL A 125 -3.02 -0.82 0.72
N CYS A 126 -2.02 -0.09 1.19
CA CYS A 126 -1.37 0.97 0.44
C CYS A 126 -0.27 0.39 -0.44
N PHE A 127 -0.04 0.96 -1.62
CA PHE A 127 1.09 0.56 -2.47
C PHE A 127 1.80 1.75 -3.11
N SER A 128 3.07 1.54 -3.48
CA SER A 128 3.90 2.52 -4.19
C SER A 128 4.71 1.83 -5.29
N GLN A 129 4.93 2.58 -6.38
CA GLN A 129 5.87 2.27 -7.45
C GLN A 129 7.19 3.05 -7.29
N VAL A 130 7.24 3.99 -6.33
CA VAL A 130 8.35 4.94 -6.15
C VAL A 130 9.14 4.63 -4.88
N LEU A 131 8.44 4.52 -3.75
CA LEU A 131 9.03 4.32 -2.44
C LEU A 131 9.26 2.83 -2.18
N ARG A 132 10.51 2.48 -1.87
CA ARG A 132 10.90 1.09 -1.63
C ARG A 132 10.92 0.73 -0.16
N VAL A 133 10.53 -0.49 0.18
CA VAL A 133 10.64 -1.00 1.56
C VAL A 133 12.09 -1.15 1.97
N SER A 134 12.98 -1.50 1.03
CA SER A 134 14.42 -1.64 1.32
C SER A 134 15.11 -0.33 1.71
N ASP A 135 14.55 0.82 1.32
CA ASP A 135 15.12 2.15 1.53
C ASP A 135 15.31 2.43 3.05
N PRO A 136 16.54 2.77 3.50
CA PRO A 136 16.78 3.19 4.88
C PRO A 136 15.83 4.29 5.36
N PHE A 137 15.46 5.25 4.51
CA PHE A 137 14.52 6.31 4.85
C PHE A 137 13.11 5.77 5.11
N PHE A 138 12.65 4.79 4.33
CA PHE A 138 11.37 4.13 4.61
C PHE A 138 11.39 3.49 6.00
N LYS A 139 12.43 2.68 6.28
CA LYS A 139 12.56 1.91 7.53
C LYS A 139 12.74 2.79 8.76
N GLN A 140 13.58 3.81 8.66
CA GLN A 140 13.96 4.66 9.78
C GLN A 140 13.00 5.83 9.98
N CYS A 141 12.29 6.23 8.91
CA CYS A 141 11.42 7.40 8.93
C CYS A 141 9.96 7.08 8.62
N VAL A 142 9.65 6.79 7.35
CA VAL A 142 8.27 6.82 6.84
C VAL A 142 7.38 5.82 7.58
N ALA A 143 7.86 4.60 7.83
CA ALA A 143 7.09 3.57 8.53
C ALA A 143 6.74 3.98 9.97
N GLY A 144 7.73 4.43 10.75
CA GLY A 144 7.53 4.82 12.15
C GLY A 144 6.66 6.08 12.30
N TRP A 145 6.90 7.09 11.46
CA TRP A 145 6.07 8.30 11.44
C TRP A 145 4.63 8.00 11.01
N SER A 146 4.43 7.12 10.03
CA SER A 146 3.08 6.73 9.60
C SER A 146 2.33 6.00 10.70
N ALA A 147 2.97 5.06 11.41
CA ALA A 147 2.37 4.37 12.55
C ALA A 147 1.90 5.37 13.62
N TYR A 148 2.79 6.29 14.02
CA TYR A 148 2.50 7.32 15.02
C TYR A 148 1.36 8.26 14.59
N LEU A 149 1.41 8.77 13.36
CA LEU A 149 0.41 9.73 12.86
C LEU A 149 -0.96 9.07 12.69
N LEU A 150 -1.03 7.83 12.21
CA LEU A 150 -2.28 7.07 12.12
C LEU A 150 -2.87 6.77 13.51
N THR A 151 -2.02 6.43 14.50
CA THR A 151 -2.47 6.31 15.91
C THR A 151 -3.02 7.64 16.42
N LYS A 152 -2.30 8.75 16.23
CA LYS A 152 -2.72 10.07 16.69
C LYS A 152 -4.03 10.54 16.04
N ALA A 153 -4.25 10.17 14.79
CA ALA A 153 -5.47 10.48 14.04
C ALA A 153 -6.65 9.55 14.37
N SER A 154 -6.48 8.54 15.25
CA SER A 154 -7.48 7.50 15.52
C SER A 154 -7.98 6.84 14.23
N PHE A 155 -7.04 6.51 13.34
CA PHE A 155 -7.37 5.97 12.01
C PHE A 155 -8.24 4.70 12.11
N PRO A 156 -9.34 4.60 11.34
CA PRO A 156 -10.41 3.64 11.65
C PRO A 156 -10.13 2.21 11.19
N PHE A 157 -9.32 2.01 10.14
CA PHE A 157 -8.96 0.66 9.65
C PHE A 157 -8.11 -0.08 10.68
N GLU A 158 -8.31 -1.38 10.87
CA GLU A 158 -7.60 -2.14 11.91
C GLU A 158 -6.10 -2.26 11.63
N LYS A 159 -5.70 -2.25 10.36
CA LYS A 159 -4.29 -2.35 9.92
C LYS A 159 -4.07 -1.57 8.65
N VAL A 160 -2.85 -1.05 8.50
CA VAL A 160 -2.33 -0.57 7.21
C VAL A 160 -1.14 -1.42 6.82
N VAL A 161 -1.23 -2.00 5.63
CA VAL A 161 -0.15 -2.74 4.97
C VAL A 161 0.39 -1.88 3.84
N PHE A 162 1.69 -1.72 3.75
CA PHE A 162 2.37 -1.06 2.63
C PHE A 162 2.99 -2.12 1.73
N VAL A 163 2.77 -1.99 0.42
CA VAL A 163 3.31 -2.86 -0.63
C VAL A 163 4.25 -2.06 -1.54
N ASP A 164 5.50 -2.47 -1.57
CA ASP A 164 6.46 -2.07 -2.60
C ASP A 164 6.23 -2.95 -3.83
N THR A 165 5.67 -2.36 -4.87
CA THR A 165 5.34 -3.09 -6.10
C THR A 165 6.55 -3.40 -6.96
N LYS A 166 7.69 -2.70 -6.78
CA LYS A 166 8.93 -2.98 -7.51
C LYS A 166 9.70 -4.15 -6.89
N GLU A 167 9.78 -4.22 -5.57
CA GLU A 167 10.46 -5.32 -4.87
C GLU A 167 9.54 -6.51 -4.60
N GLY A 168 8.23 -6.34 -4.74
CA GLY A 168 7.24 -7.36 -4.41
C GLY A 168 7.19 -7.66 -2.90
N THR A 169 7.55 -6.69 -2.07
CA THR A 169 7.61 -6.84 -0.61
C THR A 169 6.48 -6.08 0.06
N ALA A 170 5.96 -6.63 1.16
CA ALA A 170 4.90 -6.02 1.94
C ALA A 170 5.28 -5.94 3.41
N VAL A 171 4.92 -4.85 4.07
CA VAL A 171 5.17 -4.60 5.50
C VAL A 171 3.93 -4.02 6.17
N GLN A 172 3.70 -4.39 7.42
CA GLN A 172 2.65 -3.76 8.22
C GLN A 172 3.20 -2.45 8.79
N VAL A 173 2.59 -1.32 8.43
CA VAL A 173 2.99 0.01 8.90
C VAL A 173 2.12 0.52 10.06
N TYR A 174 0.94 -0.08 10.26
CA TYR A 174 0.03 0.28 11.35
C TYR A 174 -0.77 -0.93 11.84
N ASP A 175 -1.03 -0.94 13.14
CA ASP A 175 -1.91 -1.89 13.83
C ASP A 175 -2.69 -1.16 14.92
N ALA A 176 -4.01 -1.04 14.77
CA ALA A 176 -4.87 -0.37 15.73
C ALA A 176 -4.82 -1.03 17.12
N ARG A 177 -4.48 -2.33 17.19
CA ARG A 177 -4.33 -3.07 18.46
C ARG A 177 -2.96 -2.85 19.12
N ARG A 178 -2.01 -2.25 18.41
CA ARG A 178 -0.65 -1.94 18.91
C ARG A 178 -0.31 -0.48 18.58
N PRO A 179 -1.05 0.48 19.16
CA PRO A 179 -0.89 1.89 18.86
C PRO A 179 0.51 2.40 19.22
N VAL A 180 1.05 3.30 18.39
CA VAL A 180 2.36 3.94 18.61
C VAL A 180 2.11 5.38 19.07
N TRP A 181 2.25 5.64 20.36
CA TRP A 181 1.93 6.94 20.97
C TRP A 181 3.09 7.92 21.02
N GLN A 182 4.31 7.45 20.80
CA GLN A 182 5.51 8.28 20.79
C GLN A 182 5.98 8.46 19.35
N PRO A 183 6.29 9.70 18.93
CA PRO A 183 6.92 9.90 17.62
C PRO A 183 8.31 9.24 17.61
N PRO A 184 8.80 8.82 16.44
CA PRO A 184 10.20 8.43 16.30
C PRO A 184 11.13 9.55 16.79
N THR A 185 12.19 9.19 17.50
CA THR A 185 13.16 10.14 18.08
C THR A 185 13.99 10.88 17.02
N ALA A 186 14.19 10.25 15.85
CA ALA A 186 14.83 10.89 14.72
C ALA A 186 13.82 11.78 13.99
N GLU A 187 14.08 13.09 14.00
CA GLU A 187 13.48 13.97 13.01
C GLU A 187 14.18 13.70 11.68
N CYS A 188 13.44 13.18 10.71
CA CYS A 188 13.98 12.91 9.39
C CYS A 188 13.51 13.98 8.40
N ALA A 189 14.49 14.55 7.70
CA ALA A 189 14.25 15.43 6.58
C ALA A 189 13.56 14.67 5.44
N THR A 190 12.82 15.38 4.59
CA THR A 190 12.25 14.85 3.36
C THR A 190 13.34 14.25 2.45
N GLN A 191 13.05 13.11 1.80
CA GLN A 191 13.97 12.50 0.83
C GLN A 191 13.51 12.80 -0.60
N MET A 192 14.46 13.06 -1.50
CA MET A 192 14.23 13.05 -2.94
C MET A 192 14.52 11.65 -3.48
N VAL A 193 13.55 11.03 -4.13
CA VAL A 193 13.73 9.77 -4.85
C VAL A 193 13.71 10.07 -6.33
N ARG A 194 14.78 9.67 -7.05
CA ARG A 194 14.82 9.80 -8.50
C ARG A 194 13.80 8.85 -9.13
N GLY A 195 12.78 9.39 -9.77
CA GLY A 195 11.89 8.65 -10.64
C GLY A 195 12.61 8.32 -11.95
N VAL A 196 13.51 7.33 -11.94
CA VAL A 196 14.08 6.82 -13.19
C VAL A 196 13.08 5.82 -13.77
N THR A 197 12.63 6.11 -14.97
CA THR A 197 11.99 5.14 -15.85
C THR A 197 13.09 4.18 -16.35
N ASP A 198 13.00 2.91 -16.00
CA ASP A 198 13.82 1.86 -16.59
C ASP A 198 13.39 1.66 -18.06
N PHE A 199 13.64 2.64 -18.95
CA PHE A 199 13.35 2.53 -20.39
C PHE A 199 14.48 1.84 -21.17
N TYR A 200 15.62 1.54 -20.54
CA TYR A 200 16.76 0.91 -21.22
C TYR A 200 16.72 -0.62 -21.15
N HIS A 201 15.67 -1.26 -21.68
CA HIS A 201 15.79 -2.67 -22.11
C HIS A 201 14.95 -3.09 -23.33
N PHE A 202 14.21 -2.18 -23.99
CA PHE A 202 13.51 -2.51 -25.24
C PHE A 202 13.66 -1.41 -26.29
N VAL A 203 14.89 -1.20 -26.77
CA VAL A 203 15.09 -0.75 -28.15
C VAL A 203 15.90 -1.84 -28.83
N ALA A 204 15.20 -2.84 -29.35
CA ALA A 204 15.82 -3.73 -30.33
C ALA A 204 16.29 -2.86 -31.50
N PRO A 205 17.53 -3.02 -31.99
CA PRO A 205 17.99 -2.27 -33.14
C PRO A 205 17.13 -2.66 -34.35
N ILE A 206 16.40 -1.69 -34.91
CA ILE A 206 15.84 -1.82 -36.25
C ILE A 206 17.05 -1.84 -37.18
N GLN A 207 17.46 -3.04 -37.60
CA GLN A 207 18.36 -3.19 -38.73
C GLN A 207 17.60 -2.79 -40.00
N ARG A 208 18.13 -1.80 -40.72
CA ARG A 208 17.85 -1.57 -42.13
C ARG A 208 18.99 -2.14 -42.95
#